data_AF-A0A7S2PSX3-F1
#
_entry.id   AF-A0A7S2PSX3-F1
#
_cell.length_a   1.000
_cell.length_b   1.000
_cell.length_c   1.000
_cell.angle_alpha   90.00
_cell.angle_beta   90.00
_cell.angle_gamma   90.00
#
_symmetry.space_group_name_H-M   'P 1'
#
loop_
_entity.id
_entity.type
_entity.pdbx_description
1 polymer ?
#
loop_
_entity_poly.entity_id
_entity_poly.type
_entity_poly.pdbx_seq_one_letter_code
_entity_poly.pdbx_strand_id
1 'polypeptide(L)'
;RLRKSIKLHRDFLQSLTVSESISQHSLVEQLKVLSSSLDNVDCRHSNSATSTSSKKKHIKLVAIDVQLCDVQNLLIARGKEDPTLAKYLENDPISMFTKTEKDRDGENTSEVTPSNNDIKTGEDGQCITKTHVTMAHSSQCTQVYMLEKFKDFVGASVPMEALSILIGKDSIAVEVRLPDVVSCETNLEKRKLPPSKNEFQHITIWCRGKAVASNQLPLEVERGEAVKVLLAKETLNGILKFWYDD
;
A
#
# COMPACT_ATOMS: atom_id res chain seq x y z
N ARG A 1 -6.35 19.90 -47.41
CA ARG A 1 -7.35 19.56 -46.37
C ARG A 1 -6.68 19.26 -45.01
N LEU A 2 -5.66 18.38 -44.96
CA LEU A 2 -4.91 18.06 -43.72
C LEU A 2 -4.36 19.27 -42.95
N ARG A 3 -3.72 20.24 -43.64
CA ARG A 3 -3.20 21.48 -43.00
C ARG A 3 -4.27 22.32 -42.29
N LYS A 4 -5.52 22.33 -42.78
CA LYS A 4 -6.63 23.05 -42.13
C LYS A 4 -7.06 22.31 -40.85
N SER A 5 -7.10 20.98 -40.89
CA SER A 5 -7.41 20.13 -39.73
C SER A 5 -6.36 20.29 -38.63
N ILE A 6 -5.07 20.28 -38.97
CA ILE A 6 -3.99 20.43 -37.99
C ILE A 6 -4.02 21.82 -37.33
N LYS A 7 -4.33 22.88 -38.11
CA LYS A 7 -4.49 24.23 -37.54
C LYS A 7 -5.69 24.33 -36.59
N LEU A 8 -6.79 23.65 -36.89
CA LEU A 8 -8.00 23.67 -36.06
C LEU A 8 -7.75 23.03 -34.68
N HIS A 9 -6.91 22.00 -34.62
CA HIS A 9 -6.61 21.26 -33.39
C HIS A 9 -5.25 21.62 -32.78
N ARG A 10 -4.67 22.78 -33.13
CA ARG A 10 -3.33 23.18 -32.69
C ARG A 10 -3.21 23.20 -31.17
N ASP A 11 -4.17 23.81 -30.48
CA ASP A 11 -4.10 24.03 -29.03
C ASP A 11 -4.23 22.70 -28.27
N PHE A 12 -5.06 21.79 -28.77
CA PHE A 12 -5.16 20.42 -28.26
C PHE A 12 -3.84 19.66 -28.47
N LEU A 13 -3.24 19.72 -29.67
CA LEU A 13 -1.95 19.09 -29.94
C LEU A 13 -0.82 19.68 -29.10
N GLN A 14 -0.87 20.99 -28.79
CA GLN A 14 0.07 21.64 -27.88
C GLN A 14 -0.17 21.27 -26.41
N SER A 15 -1.40 20.96 -26.01
CA SER A 15 -1.67 20.43 -24.66
C SER A 15 -1.21 18.99 -24.47
N LEU A 16 -1.06 18.23 -25.55
CA LEU A 16 -0.48 16.88 -25.52
C LEU A 16 1.06 16.91 -25.46
N THR A 17 1.68 18.02 -25.84
CA THR A 17 3.13 18.20 -25.68
C THR A 17 3.42 18.65 -24.26
N VAL A 18 3.97 17.73 -23.47
CA VAL A 18 4.50 18.02 -22.13
C VAL A 18 5.63 19.05 -22.27
N SER A 19 5.71 20.01 -21.34
CA SER A 19 6.79 21.00 -21.39
C SER A 19 8.15 20.30 -21.30
N GLU A 20 9.14 20.86 -21.98
CA GLU A 20 10.49 20.34 -21.99
C GLU A 20 11.04 20.21 -20.56
N SER A 21 10.71 21.17 -19.68
CA SER A 21 11.08 21.13 -18.27
C SER A 21 10.51 19.93 -17.50
N ILE A 22 9.25 19.56 -17.73
CA ILE A 22 8.62 18.40 -17.08
C ILE A 22 9.21 17.10 -17.63
N SER A 23 9.48 17.06 -18.94
CA SER A 23 10.12 15.91 -19.58
C SER A 23 11.56 15.70 -19.09
N GLN A 24 12.33 16.78 -18.96
CA GLN A 24 13.69 16.76 -18.39
C GLN A 24 13.67 16.32 -16.93
N HIS A 25 12.74 16.83 -16.11
CA HIS A 25 12.62 16.42 -14.71
C HIS A 25 12.25 14.94 -14.58
N SER A 26 11.29 14.47 -15.37
CA SER A 26 10.90 13.05 -15.39
C SER A 26 12.05 12.13 -15.83
N LEU A 27 12.81 12.54 -16.85
CA LEU A 27 13.99 11.80 -17.31
C LEU A 27 15.09 11.77 -16.24
N VAL A 28 15.35 12.88 -15.56
CA VAL A 28 16.35 12.96 -14.49
C VAL A 28 15.95 12.09 -13.30
N GLU A 29 14.68 12.10 -12.90
CA GLU A 29 14.20 11.21 -11.83
C GLU A 29 14.31 9.73 -12.23
N GLN A 30 13.95 9.37 -13.46
CA GLN A 30 14.13 8.01 -13.96
C GLN A 30 15.62 7.61 -14.04
N LEU A 31 16.50 8.51 -14.46
CA LEU A 31 17.95 8.29 -14.48
C LEU A 31 18.54 8.17 -13.07
N LYS A 32 18.04 8.91 -12.08
CA LYS A 32 18.45 8.73 -10.68
C LYS A 32 18.06 7.36 -10.15
N VAL A 33 16.82 6.93 -10.42
CA VAL A 33 16.34 5.58 -10.04
C VAL A 33 17.18 4.49 -10.71
N LEU A 34 17.51 4.64 -12.00
CA LEU A 34 18.38 3.72 -12.73
C LEU A 34 19.83 3.75 -12.23
N SER A 35 20.39 4.93 -11.94
CA SER A 35 21.74 5.08 -11.39
C SER A 35 21.84 4.42 -10.02
N SER A 36 20.87 4.64 -9.14
CA SER A 36 20.79 3.94 -7.85
C SER A 36 20.63 2.43 -8.01
N SER A 37 20.02 1.96 -9.11
CA SER A 37 19.97 0.54 -9.45
C SER A 37 21.30 0.00 -10.01
N LEU A 38 22.11 0.83 -10.68
CA LEU A 38 23.41 0.47 -11.25
C LEU A 38 24.54 0.49 -10.22
N ASP A 39 24.50 1.37 -9.23
CA ASP A 39 25.41 1.36 -8.08
C ASP A 39 25.29 0.05 -7.26
N ASN A 40 24.19 -0.70 -7.43
CA ASN A 40 24.01 -2.03 -6.87
C ASN A 40 24.59 -3.17 -7.73
N VAL A 41 25.06 -2.89 -8.96
CA VAL A 41 25.52 -3.89 -9.94
C VAL A 41 27.06 -3.95 -10.04
N ASP A 42 27.78 -2.90 -9.66
CA ASP A 42 29.23 -2.76 -9.89
C ASP A 42 30.17 -3.39 -8.85
N CYS A 43 29.68 -4.35 -8.05
CA CYS A 43 30.54 -5.17 -7.17
C CYS A 43 30.95 -6.51 -7.79
N ARG A 44 30.95 -6.62 -9.12
CA ARG A 44 31.45 -7.80 -9.83
C ARG A 44 32.49 -7.36 -10.86
N HIS A 45 33.72 -7.15 -10.40
CA HIS A 45 35.00 -7.53 -11.04
C HIS A 45 36.11 -6.60 -10.56
N SER A 46 36.62 -6.84 -9.35
CA SER A 46 37.92 -6.36 -8.90
C SER A 46 38.43 -7.33 -7.85
N ASN A 47 39.41 -8.14 -8.22
CA ASN A 47 40.18 -8.95 -7.28
C ASN A 47 40.92 -8.00 -6.33
N SER A 48 40.38 -7.79 -5.13
CA SER A 48 41.13 -7.26 -4.00
C SER A 48 40.52 -7.79 -2.71
N ALA A 49 41.35 -8.45 -1.93
CA ALA A 49 40.99 -9.11 -0.69
C ALA A 49 40.62 -8.08 0.38
N THR A 50 39.34 -7.79 0.53
CA THR A 50 38.69 -7.30 1.76
C THR A 50 37.20 -7.57 1.63
N SER A 51 36.79 -8.79 2.00
CA SER A 51 35.41 -9.25 2.00
C SER A 51 34.58 -8.49 3.05
N THR A 52 34.04 -7.33 2.68
CA THR A 52 32.85 -6.79 3.34
C THR A 52 31.66 -7.60 2.83
N SER A 53 31.29 -8.65 3.56
CA SER A 53 30.06 -9.39 3.29
C SER A 53 28.90 -8.42 3.37
N SER A 54 28.32 -8.02 2.23
CA SER A 54 27.02 -7.37 2.22
C SER A 54 26.04 -8.39 2.80
N LYS A 55 25.71 -8.22 4.09
CA LYS A 55 24.76 -9.08 4.78
C LYS A 55 23.47 -9.04 3.95
N LYS A 56 23.08 -10.18 3.38
CA LYS A 56 21.80 -10.28 2.67
C LYS A 56 20.72 -9.83 3.65
N LYS A 57 20.02 -8.73 3.34
CA LYS A 57 18.95 -8.21 4.18
C LYS A 57 17.90 -9.30 4.36
N HIS A 58 17.52 -9.57 5.60
CA HIS A 58 16.52 -10.57 5.92
C HIS A 58 15.13 -10.00 5.59
N ILE A 59 14.36 -10.68 4.74
CA ILE A 59 12.99 -10.29 4.41
C ILE A 59 12.12 -10.58 5.62
N LYS A 60 11.61 -9.54 6.28
CA LYS A 60 10.67 -9.65 7.39
C LYS A 60 9.32 -10.17 6.90
N LEU A 61 8.80 -9.59 5.82
CA LEU A 61 7.54 -9.98 5.20
C LEU A 61 7.47 -9.57 3.73
N VAL A 62 6.56 -10.21 3.01
CA VAL A 62 6.08 -9.82 1.68
C VAL A 62 4.73 -9.16 1.86
N ALA A 63 4.59 -7.93 1.37
CA ALA A 63 3.40 -7.12 1.52
C ALA A 63 2.95 -6.53 0.18
N ILE A 64 1.67 -6.23 0.05
CA ILE A 64 1.14 -5.33 -0.95
C ILE A 64 0.87 -4.01 -0.24
N ASP A 65 1.72 -3.01 -0.48
CA ASP A 65 1.59 -1.69 0.13
C ASP A 65 0.42 -0.96 -0.52
N VAL A 66 -0.53 -0.50 0.29
CA VAL A 66 -1.69 0.28 -0.15
C VAL A 66 -1.51 1.70 0.34
N GLN A 67 -1.85 2.69 -0.49
CA GLN A 67 -1.73 4.09 -0.08
C GLN A 67 -2.70 4.38 1.06
N LEU A 68 -2.18 5.04 2.10
CA LEU A 68 -2.96 5.39 3.29
C LEU A 68 -4.19 6.24 2.92
N CYS A 69 -4.03 7.19 1.99
CA CYS A 69 -5.11 8.05 1.54
C CYS A 69 -6.26 7.27 0.87
N ASP A 70 -5.98 6.19 0.15
CA ASP A 70 -7.01 5.36 -0.47
C ASP A 70 -7.84 4.63 0.60
N VAL A 71 -7.18 4.12 1.65
CA VAL A 71 -7.85 3.49 2.79
C VAL A 71 -8.67 4.52 3.57
N GLN A 72 -8.15 5.72 3.80
CA GLN A 72 -8.87 6.81 4.45
C GLN A 72 -10.11 7.23 3.65
N ASN A 73 -9.97 7.40 2.33
CA ASN A 73 -11.07 7.75 1.44
C ASN A 73 -12.16 6.69 1.46
N LEU A 74 -11.78 5.41 1.44
CA LEU A 74 -12.72 4.29 1.58
C LEU A 74 -13.51 4.37 2.89
N LEU A 75 -12.83 4.59 4.02
CA LEU A 75 -13.48 4.69 5.33
C LEU A 75 -14.42 5.90 5.41
N ILE A 76 -13.99 7.06 4.95
CA ILE A 76 -14.79 8.30 4.96
C ILE A 76 -16.02 8.15 4.07
N ALA A 77 -15.85 7.60 2.86
CA ALA A 77 -16.95 7.37 1.94
C ALA A 77 -17.99 6.45 2.56
N ARG A 78 -17.55 5.30 3.11
CA ARG A 78 -18.47 4.35 3.72
C ARG A 78 -19.09 4.87 5.02
N GLY A 79 -18.35 5.64 5.81
CA GLY A 79 -18.84 6.24 7.05
C GLY A 79 -19.99 7.22 6.85
N LYS A 80 -20.12 7.84 5.68
CA LYS A 80 -21.27 8.69 5.34
C LYS A 80 -22.55 7.89 5.11
N GLU A 81 -22.43 6.63 4.73
CA GLU A 81 -23.55 5.77 4.37
C GLU A 81 -23.95 4.81 5.49
N ASP A 82 -22.98 4.40 6.32
CA ASP A 82 -23.19 3.44 7.40
C ASP A 82 -23.07 4.11 8.78
N PRO A 83 -24.18 4.30 9.51
CA PRO A 83 -24.16 4.95 10.83
C PRO A 83 -23.36 4.19 11.87
N THR A 84 -23.18 2.87 11.71
CA THR A 84 -22.37 2.07 12.63
C THR A 84 -20.91 2.45 12.45
N LEU A 85 -20.42 2.44 11.21
CA LEU A 85 -19.07 2.89 10.89
C LEU A 85 -18.86 4.36 11.26
N ALA A 86 -19.83 5.24 10.99
CA ALA A 86 -19.77 6.66 11.36
C ALA A 86 -19.45 6.84 12.86
N LYS A 87 -20.17 6.13 13.72
CA LYS A 87 -19.93 6.15 15.18
C LYS A 87 -18.52 5.73 15.54
N TYR A 88 -17.93 4.75 14.84
CA TYR A 88 -16.56 4.32 15.11
C TYR A 88 -15.50 5.30 14.57
N LEU A 89 -15.80 6.03 13.49
CA LEU A 89 -14.92 7.07 12.97
C LEU A 89 -14.96 8.34 13.83
N GLU A 90 -16.12 8.66 14.41
CA GLU A 90 -16.31 9.80 15.30
C GLU A 90 -15.70 9.56 16.69
N ASN A 91 -15.79 8.33 17.19
CA ASN A 91 -15.23 7.97 18.50
C ASN A 91 -13.73 7.66 18.39
N ASP A 92 -12.93 8.29 19.26
CA ASP A 92 -11.47 8.16 19.28
C ASP A 92 -11.08 6.72 19.65
N PRO A 93 -10.65 5.94 18.65
CA PRO A 93 -9.26 6.10 18.22
C PRO A 93 -9.04 6.34 16.72
N ILE A 94 -10.04 6.13 15.86
CA ILE A 94 -9.88 6.25 14.40
C ILE A 94 -10.08 7.69 13.92
N SER A 95 -10.62 8.58 14.77
CA SER A 95 -10.87 9.97 14.39
C SER A 95 -9.59 10.66 13.88
N MET A 96 -8.42 10.31 14.44
CA MET A 96 -7.12 10.79 13.96
C MET A 96 -6.70 10.23 12.60
N PHE A 97 -7.20 9.03 12.25
CA PHE A 97 -6.95 8.41 10.96
C PHE A 97 -7.71 9.10 9.83
N THR A 98 -8.90 9.66 10.08
CA THR A 98 -9.73 10.30 9.05
C THR A 98 -9.71 11.82 9.07
N LYS A 99 -9.16 12.46 10.10
CA LYS A 99 -8.97 13.92 10.16
C LYS A 99 -7.85 14.34 9.20
N THR A 100 -8.24 14.80 8.01
CA THR A 100 -7.38 15.64 7.17
C THR A 100 -7.11 16.97 7.88
N GLU A 101 -5.86 17.46 7.88
CA GLU A 101 -5.40 18.66 8.60
C GLU A 101 -6.11 19.98 8.24
N LYS A 102 -7.10 20.00 7.36
CA LYS A 102 -7.92 21.20 7.08
C LYS A 102 -8.65 21.76 8.30
N ASP A 103 -8.81 20.97 9.36
CA ASP A 103 -9.41 21.40 10.62
C ASP A 103 -8.36 21.83 11.68
N ARG A 104 -7.06 21.82 11.36
CA ARG A 104 -5.95 22.16 12.28
C ARG A 104 -5.32 23.52 12.00
N ASP A 105 -6.16 24.53 11.82
CA ASP A 105 -5.82 25.94 11.61
C ASP A 105 -5.59 26.31 10.14
N GLY A 106 -6.39 27.26 9.68
CA GLY A 106 -6.29 27.80 8.33
C GLY A 106 -5.04 28.64 8.14
N GLU A 107 -3.92 28.03 7.73
CA GLU A 107 -2.95 28.68 6.85
C GLU A 107 -1.96 27.65 6.27
N ASN A 108 -1.75 27.75 4.97
CA ASN A 108 -0.70 27.13 4.15
C ASN A 108 -0.68 25.61 3.98
N THR A 109 -1.12 25.23 2.78
CA THR A 109 -0.79 24.01 2.04
C THR A 109 0.69 23.65 2.15
N SER A 110 1.00 22.69 3.01
CA SER A 110 2.16 21.81 2.86
C SER A 110 1.65 20.42 2.55
N GLU A 111 2.15 19.82 1.47
CA GLU A 111 1.93 18.41 1.17
C GLU A 111 2.29 17.58 2.41
N VAL A 112 1.30 16.89 2.98
CA VAL A 112 1.51 16.01 4.13
C VAL A 112 2.35 14.83 3.66
N THR A 113 3.65 14.87 3.92
CA THR A 113 4.46 13.66 3.95
C THR A 113 3.95 12.77 5.10
N PRO A 114 3.47 11.54 4.85
CA PRO A 114 3.08 10.64 5.90
C PRO A 114 4.27 10.41 6.84
N SER A 115 4.10 10.72 8.12
CA SER A 115 5.07 10.32 9.14
C SER A 115 5.23 8.80 9.10
N ASN A 116 6.47 8.33 9.03
CA ASN A 116 6.82 6.90 8.89
C ASN A 116 6.49 6.05 10.14
N ASN A 117 5.84 6.63 11.15
CA ASN A 117 5.53 6.01 12.43
C ASN A 117 4.01 5.90 12.61
N ASP A 118 3.56 4.78 13.19
CA ASP A 118 2.17 4.59 13.58
C ASP A 118 1.74 5.64 14.61
N ILE A 119 0.48 6.09 14.54
CA ILE A 119 -0.04 7.15 15.42
C ILE A 119 -0.61 6.49 16.67
N LYS A 120 -0.03 6.77 17.84
CA LYS A 120 -0.56 6.27 19.12
C LYS A 120 -1.89 6.94 19.48
N THR A 121 -2.87 6.13 19.87
CA THR A 121 -4.23 6.54 20.24
C THR A 121 -4.54 6.01 21.65
N GLY A 122 -4.32 6.83 22.69
CA GLY A 122 -4.55 6.43 24.08
C GLY A 122 -3.57 5.37 24.61
N GLU A 123 -3.97 4.67 25.68
CA GLU A 123 -3.05 3.88 26.52
C GLU A 123 -2.33 2.74 25.77
N ASP A 124 -2.96 2.10 24.76
CA ASP A 124 -2.35 0.99 24.01
C ASP A 124 -2.77 0.90 22.53
N GLY A 125 -3.56 1.86 22.05
CA GLY A 125 -4.06 1.86 20.67
C GLY A 125 -3.05 2.47 19.70
N GLN A 126 -3.03 1.98 18.47
CA GLN A 126 -2.27 2.60 17.38
C GLN A 126 -3.01 2.52 16.05
N CYS A 127 -2.99 3.62 15.32
CA CYS A 127 -3.40 3.76 13.93
C CYS A 127 -2.22 3.41 13.01
N ILE A 128 -2.44 2.46 12.10
CA ILE A 128 -1.40 1.94 11.21
C ILE A 128 -1.21 2.87 10.01
N THR A 129 -0.10 3.59 9.95
CA THR A 129 0.14 4.55 8.85
C THR A 129 0.73 3.89 7.61
N LYS A 130 1.44 2.77 7.79
CA LYS A 130 1.96 1.94 6.69
C LYS A 130 0.99 0.81 6.35
N THR A 131 -0.11 1.17 5.71
CA THR A 131 -1.17 0.24 5.31
C THR A 131 -0.67 -0.74 4.26
N HIS A 132 -0.90 -2.04 4.51
CA HIS A 132 -0.49 -3.10 3.60
C HIS A 132 -1.34 -4.35 3.78
N VAL A 133 -1.36 -5.20 2.77
CA VAL A 133 -1.86 -6.59 2.86
C VAL A 133 -0.65 -7.51 3.03
N THR A 134 -0.62 -8.29 4.10
CA THR A 134 0.44 -9.29 4.28
C THR A 134 0.21 -10.50 3.36
N MET A 135 1.21 -10.80 2.53
CA MET A 135 1.21 -12.00 1.66
C MET A 135 1.92 -13.17 2.33
N ALA A 136 3.04 -12.91 2.99
CA ALA A 136 3.82 -13.91 3.69
C ALA A 136 4.68 -13.25 4.76
N HIS A 137 4.76 -13.84 5.95
CA HIS A 137 5.64 -13.37 7.02
C HIS A 137 6.79 -14.37 7.24
N SER A 138 7.97 -13.87 7.64
CA SER A 138 9.17 -14.69 7.92
C SER A 138 8.96 -15.72 9.04
N SER A 139 8.01 -15.49 9.95
CA SER A 139 7.63 -16.47 10.97
C SER A 139 6.83 -17.66 10.41
N GLN A 140 6.30 -17.55 9.19
CA GLN A 140 5.46 -18.57 8.55
C GLN A 140 6.18 -19.29 7.40
N CYS A 141 7.25 -18.72 6.85
CA CYS A 141 7.94 -19.27 5.68
C CYS A 141 9.41 -18.85 5.60
N THR A 142 10.20 -19.60 4.83
CA THR A 142 11.64 -19.37 4.71
C THR A 142 11.97 -18.21 3.76
N GLN A 143 13.16 -17.62 3.91
CA GLN A 143 13.69 -16.61 2.98
C GLN A 143 13.71 -17.08 1.53
N VAL A 144 14.11 -18.34 1.31
CA VAL A 144 14.14 -18.98 -0.01
C VAL A 144 12.74 -19.02 -0.62
N TYR A 145 11.74 -19.45 0.15
CA TYR A 145 10.35 -19.48 -0.30
C TYR A 145 9.84 -18.09 -0.71
N MET A 146 10.07 -17.07 0.13
CA MET A 146 9.62 -15.71 -0.16
C MET A 146 10.27 -15.15 -1.43
N LEU A 147 11.57 -15.37 -1.62
CA LEU A 147 12.28 -14.96 -2.83
C LEU A 147 11.77 -15.70 -4.07
N GLU A 148 11.73 -17.03 -4.04
CA GLU A 148 11.33 -17.84 -5.20
C GLU A 148 9.90 -17.56 -5.65
N LYS A 149 8.98 -17.30 -4.71
CA LYS A 149 7.57 -17.10 -5.06
C LYS A 149 7.24 -15.67 -5.47
N PHE A 150 7.84 -14.67 -4.83
CA PHE A 150 7.36 -13.29 -4.94
C PHE A 150 8.34 -12.34 -5.63
N LYS A 151 9.61 -12.72 -5.83
CA LYS A 151 10.62 -11.81 -6.43
C LYS A 151 10.17 -11.23 -7.77
N ASP A 152 9.54 -12.04 -8.62
CA ASP A 152 9.09 -11.63 -9.95
C ASP A 152 7.83 -10.72 -9.93
N PHE A 153 7.21 -10.56 -8.76
CA PHE A 153 6.05 -9.70 -8.54
C PHE A 153 6.42 -8.41 -7.81
N VAL A 154 7.66 -8.25 -7.32
CA VAL A 154 8.07 -7.02 -6.62
C VAL A 154 7.96 -5.84 -7.59
N GLY A 155 7.27 -4.79 -7.15
CA GLY A 155 6.95 -3.60 -7.96
C GLY A 155 5.65 -3.74 -8.77
N ALA A 156 5.04 -4.93 -8.85
CA ALA A 156 3.79 -5.10 -9.58
C ALA A 156 2.63 -4.37 -8.88
N SER A 157 1.80 -3.71 -9.70
CA SER A 157 0.52 -3.15 -9.27
C SER A 157 -0.52 -4.26 -9.09
N VAL A 158 -1.11 -4.34 -7.91
CA VAL A 158 -2.09 -5.37 -7.55
C VAL A 158 -3.42 -4.68 -7.22
N PRO A 159 -4.39 -4.68 -8.15
CA PRO A 159 -5.74 -4.22 -7.86
C PRO A 159 -6.43 -5.24 -6.96
N MET A 160 -7.09 -4.80 -5.89
CA MET A 160 -7.78 -5.65 -4.93
C MET A 160 -9.19 -5.13 -4.66
N GLU A 161 -10.11 -6.04 -4.35
CA GLU A 161 -11.50 -5.73 -4.02
C GLU A 161 -11.63 -5.62 -2.49
N ALA A 162 -12.03 -4.46 -1.97
CA ALA A 162 -12.39 -4.29 -0.57
C ALA A 162 -13.81 -4.82 -0.34
N LEU A 163 -13.95 -5.83 0.50
CA LEU A 163 -15.20 -6.57 0.71
C LEU A 163 -16.00 -6.05 1.89
N SER A 164 -15.32 -5.77 2.99
CA SER A 164 -15.95 -5.32 4.23
C SER A 164 -14.96 -4.71 5.20
N ILE A 165 -15.46 -3.94 6.15
CA ILE A 165 -14.71 -3.43 7.30
C ILE A 165 -15.14 -4.24 8.52
N LEU A 166 -14.18 -4.85 9.20
CA LEU A 166 -14.41 -5.59 10.44
C LEU A 166 -13.91 -4.73 11.60
N ILE A 167 -14.78 -4.58 12.60
CA ILE A 167 -14.58 -3.69 13.74
C ILE A 167 -14.72 -4.53 15.02
N GLY A 168 -13.58 -4.92 15.57
CA GLY A 168 -13.50 -5.58 16.87
C GLY A 168 -13.19 -4.60 17.99
N LYS A 169 -13.11 -5.12 19.21
CA LYS A 169 -12.75 -4.33 20.40
C LYS A 169 -11.31 -3.82 20.35
N ASP A 170 -10.40 -4.67 19.86
CA ASP A 170 -8.96 -4.45 19.91
C ASP A 170 -8.31 -4.36 18.52
N SER A 171 -9.09 -4.48 17.43
CA SER A 171 -8.56 -4.27 16.08
C SER A 171 -9.64 -3.90 15.08
N ILE A 172 -9.22 -3.20 14.02
CA ILE A 172 -10.07 -2.80 12.90
C ILE A 172 -9.30 -3.06 11.61
N ALA A 173 -9.95 -3.74 10.67
CA ALA A 173 -9.33 -4.10 9.41
C ALA A 173 -10.31 -4.06 8.24
N VAL A 174 -9.77 -3.81 7.05
CA VAL A 174 -10.50 -3.98 5.78
C VAL A 174 -10.24 -5.40 5.28
N GLU A 175 -11.28 -6.22 5.15
CA GLU A 175 -11.24 -7.47 4.41
C GLU A 175 -11.09 -7.18 2.92
N VAL A 176 -10.09 -7.80 2.29
CA VAL A 176 -9.82 -7.62 0.86
C VAL A 176 -9.76 -8.97 0.16
N ARG A 177 -10.05 -8.95 -1.14
CA ARG A 177 -9.83 -10.07 -2.05
C ARG A 177 -8.77 -9.70 -3.06
N LEU A 178 -7.71 -10.48 -3.07
CA LEU A 178 -6.65 -10.38 -4.07
C LEU A 178 -7.04 -11.10 -5.37
N PRO A 179 -6.58 -10.61 -6.52
CA PRO A 179 -6.84 -11.24 -7.80
C PRO A 179 -5.95 -12.47 -7.96
N ASP A 180 -6.44 -13.49 -8.66
CA ASP A 180 -5.64 -14.67 -8.98
C ASP A 180 -4.49 -14.36 -9.95
N VAL A 181 -4.64 -13.30 -10.75
CA VAL A 181 -3.74 -12.96 -11.85
C VAL A 181 -3.46 -11.47 -11.83
N VAL A 182 -2.18 -11.11 -11.93
CA VAL A 182 -1.70 -9.73 -11.96
C VAL A 182 -0.90 -9.46 -13.22
N SER A 183 -0.92 -8.21 -13.68
CA SER A 183 -0.10 -7.74 -14.79
C SER A 183 1.22 -7.22 -14.24
N CYS A 184 2.33 -7.86 -14.58
CA CYS A 184 3.65 -7.34 -14.23
C CYS A 184 4.12 -6.37 -15.31
N GLU A 185 4.41 -5.12 -14.93
CA GLU A 185 4.87 -4.06 -15.86
C GLU A 185 6.11 -4.48 -16.65
N THR A 186 6.96 -5.31 -16.06
CA THR A 186 8.22 -5.75 -16.65
C THR A 186 8.08 -6.64 -17.88
N ASN A 187 6.93 -7.29 -18.10
CA ASN A 187 6.79 -8.26 -19.20
C ASN A 187 5.45 -8.23 -19.95
N LEU A 188 4.47 -7.38 -19.60
CA LEU A 188 3.09 -7.39 -20.15
C LEU A 188 2.35 -8.75 -20.02
N GLU A 189 3.01 -9.77 -19.46
CA GLU A 189 2.46 -11.09 -19.22
C GLU A 189 1.64 -11.10 -17.93
N LYS A 190 0.43 -11.62 -18.06
CA LYS A 190 -0.43 -11.96 -16.93
C LYS A 190 0.14 -13.17 -16.21
N ARG A 191 0.47 -13.01 -14.92
CA ARG A 191 1.04 -14.09 -14.09
C ARG A 191 0.14 -14.37 -12.90
N LYS A 192 0.09 -15.64 -12.49
CA LYS A 192 -0.68 -16.08 -11.33
C LYS A 192 -0.02 -15.55 -10.05
N LEU A 193 -0.72 -14.71 -9.31
CA LEU A 193 -0.25 -14.20 -8.03
C LEU A 193 -0.16 -15.38 -7.04
N PRO A 194 0.97 -15.57 -6.33
CA PRO A 194 1.05 -16.59 -5.29
C PRO A 194 0.01 -16.29 -4.19
N PRO A 195 -0.68 -17.31 -3.65
CA PRO A 195 -1.69 -17.07 -2.63
C PRO A 195 -1.06 -16.51 -1.36
N SER A 196 -1.79 -15.62 -0.68
CA SER A 196 -1.40 -15.19 0.68
C SER A 196 -1.37 -16.39 1.63
N LYS A 197 -0.46 -16.34 2.61
CA LYS A 197 -0.40 -17.30 3.72
C LYS A 197 -1.46 -17.04 4.78
N ASN A 198 -2.05 -15.86 4.81
CA ASN A 198 -3.16 -15.56 5.71
C ASN A 198 -4.48 -15.97 5.04
N GLU A 199 -5.30 -16.74 5.74
CA GLU A 199 -6.65 -17.08 5.29
C GLU A 199 -7.54 -15.83 5.22
N PHE A 200 -7.40 -14.95 6.21
CA PHE A 200 -8.02 -13.63 6.23
C PHE A 200 -7.08 -12.60 5.59
N GLN A 201 -7.30 -12.30 4.31
CA GLN A 201 -6.58 -11.24 3.60
C GLN A 201 -7.16 -9.89 4.03
N HIS A 202 -6.33 -9.04 4.64
CA HIS A 202 -6.81 -7.80 5.21
C HIS A 202 -5.75 -6.69 5.24
N ILE A 203 -6.23 -5.46 5.39
CA ILE A 203 -5.44 -4.27 5.71
C ILE A 203 -5.80 -3.85 7.13
N THR A 204 -4.86 -3.91 8.07
CA THR A 204 -5.09 -3.40 9.43
C THR A 204 -5.09 -1.87 9.41
N ILE A 205 -6.13 -1.27 9.97
CA ILE A 205 -6.29 0.18 10.11
C ILE A 205 -5.87 0.63 11.50
N TRP A 206 -6.35 -0.10 12.51
CA TRP A 206 -6.13 0.21 13.91
C TRP A 206 -6.00 -1.07 14.71
N CYS A 207 -5.17 -1.05 15.74
CA CYS A 207 -5.13 -2.12 16.73
C CYS A 207 -4.71 -1.62 18.11
N ARG A 208 -5.22 -2.27 19.15
CA ARG A 208 -4.65 -2.23 20.49
C ARG A 208 -3.60 -3.33 20.61
N GLY A 209 -2.34 -2.96 20.82
CA GLY A 209 -1.22 -3.90 20.83
C GLY A 209 -0.70 -4.28 19.44
N LYS A 210 -0.73 -5.56 19.07
CA LYS A 210 -0.08 -6.07 17.83
C LYS A 210 -1.09 -6.24 16.68
N ALA A 211 -0.73 -5.77 15.48
CA ALA A 211 -1.55 -5.89 14.27
C ALA A 211 -1.96 -7.33 13.93
N VAL A 212 -1.15 -8.33 14.34
CA VAL A 212 -1.44 -9.77 14.15
C VAL A 212 -2.79 -10.20 14.75
N ALA A 213 -3.30 -9.48 15.76
CA ALA A 213 -4.60 -9.73 16.36
C ALA A 213 -5.76 -9.61 15.35
N SER A 214 -5.60 -8.79 14.30
CA SER A 214 -6.60 -8.62 13.24
C SER A 214 -6.96 -9.93 12.52
N ASN A 215 -6.08 -10.94 12.57
CA ASN A 215 -6.38 -12.27 12.02
C ASN A 215 -7.54 -12.98 12.74
N GLN A 216 -7.91 -12.56 13.95
CA GLN A 216 -9.01 -13.15 14.72
C GLN A 216 -10.37 -12.51 14.42
N LEU A 217 -10.40 -11.36 13.73
CA LEU A 217 -11.63 -10.62 13.45
C LEU A 217 -12.74 -11.46 12.79
N PRO A 218 -12.46 -12.35 11.81
CA PRO A 218 -13.52 -13.21 11.27
C PRO A 218 -14.20 -14.09 12.34
N LEU A 219 -13.41 -14.68 13.25
CA LEU A 219 -13.94 -15.50 14.34
C LEU A 219 -14.68 -14.65 15.38
N GLU A 220 -14.21 -13.43 15.66
CA GLU A 220 -14.92 -12.49 16.53
C GLU A 220 -16.27 -12.08 15.95
N VAL A 221 -16.36 -11.90 14.63
CA VAL A 221 -17.64 -11.64 13.94
C VAL A 221 -18.58 -12.85 14.08
N GLU A 222 -18.08 -14.07 13.88
CA GLU A 222 -18.87 -15.30 14.05
C GLU A 222 -19.41 -15.47 15.46
N ARG A 223 -18.66 -15.01 16.48
CA ARG A 223 -19.07 -15.03 17.89
C ARG A 223 -19.96 -13.84 18.29
N GLY A 224 -20.15 -12.85 17.41
CA GLY A 224 -20.86 -11.61 17.73
C GLY A 224 -20.08 -10.63 18.61
N GLU A 225 -18.76 -10.79 18.70
CA GLU A 225 -17.84 -9.94 19.46
C GLU A 225 -17.31 -8.76 18.61
N ALA A 226 -17.40 -8.88 17.28
CA ALA A 226 -17.03 -7.85 16.32
C ALA A 226 -18.15 -7.58 15.31
N VAL A 227 -18.12 -6.40 14.70
CA VAL A 227 -19.09 -5.95 13.69
C VAL A 227 -18.48 -6.06 12.30
N LYS A 228 -19.27 -6.53 11.33
CA LYS A 228 -18.90 -6.57 9.91
C LYS A 228 -19.76 -5.61 9.10
N VAL A 229 -19.13 -4.60 8.51
CA VAL A 229 -19.77 -3.61 7.61
C VAL A 229 -19.42 -3.98 6.16
N LEU A 230 -20.40 -4.39 5.37
CA LEU A 230 -20.19 -4.74 3.96
C LEU A 230 -19.90 -3.50 3.10
N LEU A 231 -19.05 -3.66 2.08
CA LEU A 231 -18.71 -2.65 1.09
C LEU A 231 -19.35 -2.97 -0.27
N ALA A 232 -19.62 -1.93 -1.06
CA ALA A 232 -20.21 -2.05 -2.39
C ALA A 232 -19.17 -2.39 -3.48
N LYS A 233 -18.23 -3.30 -3.16
CA LYS A 233 -17.14 -3.75 -4.05
C LYS A 233 -16.20 -2.61 -4.48
N GLU A 234 -15.72 -1.87 -3.50
CA GLU A 234 -14.74 -0.82 -3.72
C GLU A 234 -13.40 -1.41 -4.14
N THR A 235 -12.66 -0.73 -5.01
CA THR A 235 -11.36 -1.20 -5.48
C THR A 235 -10.23 -0.39 -4.86
N LEU A 236 -9.24 -1.08 -4.31
CA LEU A 236 -7.97 -0.50 -3.88
C LEU A 236 -6.86 -0.98 -4.82
N ASN A 237 -5.77 -0.23 -4.88
CA ASN A 237 -4.59 -0.64 -5.61
C ASN A 237 -3.37 -0.57 -4.70
N GLY A 238 -2.47 -1.53 -4.84
CA GLY A 238 -1.23 -1.53 -4.07
C GLY A 238 -0.04 -2.06 -4.86
N ILE A 239 1.14 -1.90 -4.29
CA ILE A 239 2.40 -2.32 -4.90
C ILE A 239 3.02 -3.43 -4.06
N LEU A 240 3.30 -4.58 -4.68
CA LEU A 240 3.94 -5.68 -3.98
C LEU A 240 5.41 -5.36 -3.68
N LYS A 241 5.83 -5.52 -2.42
CA LYS A 241 7.20 -5.25 -1.96
C LYS A 241 7.69 -6.28 -0.94
N PHE A 242 9.01 -6.34 -0.82
CA PHE A 242 9.67 -6.95 0.34
C PHE A 242 9.94 -5.89 1.40
N TRP A 243 9.54 -6.20 2.62
CA TRP A 243 9.91 -5.45 3.81
C TRP A 243 11.03 -6.21 4.49
N TYR A 244 12.10 -5.51 4.83
CA TYR A 244 13.29 -6.11 5.45
C TYR A 244 13.30 -5.81 6.95
N ASP A 245 13.98 -6.64 7.73
CA ASP A 245 14.35 -6.24 9.10
C ASP A 245 15.39 -5.11 9.01
N ASP A 246 15.21 -4.09 9.85
CA ASP A 246 16.15 -2.97 10.01
C ASP A 246 17.44 -3.41 10.73
#